data_AF-A0A1H0EH27-F1
#
_entry.id   AF-A0A1H0EH27-F1
#
_cell.length_a   1.000
_cell.length_b   1.000
_cell.length_c   1.000
_cell.angle_alpha   90.00
_cell.angle_beta   90.00
_cell.angle_gamma   90.00
#
_symmetry.space_group_name_H-M   'P 1'
#
loop_
_entity.id
_entity.type
_entity.pdbx_description
1 polymer ?
#
loop_
_entity_poly.entity_id
_entity_poly.type
_entity_poly.pdbx_seq_one_letter_code
_entity_poly.pdbx_strand_id
1 'polypeptide(L)'
;MSEATIEAERHALLERLFAAFNRHDADGVMACFTPGVVFDTAAGLEAHGRRLTGQDAVRAAFVAVWTDMPDVAWTVSRHTLAGERATSEWLFTGTRADGGRVAVEGVDLFVFEGGLIARKSAFRKDRPVQAA
;
A
#
# COMPACT_ATOMS: atom_id res chain seq x y z
N MET A 1 -26.06 -2.77 8.61
CA MET A 1 -25.08 -3.86 8.79
C MET A 1 -24.51 -3.74 10.18
N SER A 2 -24.15 -4.84 10.84
CA SER A 2 -23.50 -4.77 12.15
C SER A 2 -22.05 -4.27 12.00
N GLU A 3 -21.49 -3.75 13.08
CA GLU A 3 -20.09 -3.32 13.15
C GLU A 3 -19.12 -4.46 12.79
N ALA A 4 -19.39 -5.67 13.29
CA ALA A 4 -18.61 -6.86 12.98
C ALA A 4 -18.63 -7.22 11.48
N THR A 5 -19.74 -7.01 10.78
CA THR A 5 -19.81 -7.23 9.32
C THR A 5 -18.95 -6.22 8.56
N ILE A 6 -19.00 -4.94 8.96
CA ILE A 6 -18.19 -3.88 8.33
C ILE A 6 -16.69 -4.14 8.53
N GLU A 7 -16.30 -4.56 9.73
CA GLU A 7 -14.90 -4.89 10.02
C GLU A 7 -14.41 -6.07 9.17
N ALA A 8 -15.22 -7.14 9.05
CA ALA A 8 -14.89 -8.29 8.21
C ALA A 8 -14.76 -7.92 6.73
N GLU A 9 -15.64 -7.06 6.21
CA GLU A 9 -15.57 -6.58 4.82
C GLU A 9 -14.32 -5.72 4.55
N ARG A 10 -13.97 -4.84 5.49
CA ARG A 10 -12.76 -4.01 5.42
C ARG A 10 -11.49 -4.83 5.54
N HIS A 11 -11.48 -5.84 6.41
CA HIS A 11 -10.37 -6.79 6.49
C HIS A 11 -10.20 -7.53 5.15
N ALA A 12 -11.29 -8.05 4.59
CA ALA A 12 -11.26 -8.72 3.29
C ALA A 12 -10.82 -7.77 2.15
N LEU A 13 -11.14 -6.48 2.23
CA LEU A 13 -10.65 -5.46 1.28
C LEU A 13 -9.13 -5.32 1.35
N LEU A 14 -8.54 -5.28 2.55
CA LEU A 14 -7.08 -5.19 2.73
C LEU A 14 -6.38 -6.44 2.18
N GLU A 15 -6.92 -7.63 2.44
CA GLU A 15 -6.41 -8.88 1.87
C GLU A 15 -6.41 -8.83 0.33
N ARG A 16 -7.52 -8.38 -0.27
CA ARG A 16 -7.61 -8.20 -1.73
C ARG A 16 -6.61 -7.17 -2.26
N LEU A 17 -6.43 -6.05 -1.54
CA LEU A 17 -5.49 -5.00 -1.91
C LEU A 17 -4.05 -5.54 -1.98
N PHE A 18 -3.58 -6.23 -0.94
CA PHE A 18 -2.22 -6.76 -0.91
C PHE A 18 -2.02 -7.94 -1.87
N ALA A 19 -3.06 -8.76 -2.07
CA ALA A 19 -3.04 -9.77 -3.12
C ALA A 19 -2.92 -9.13 -4.52
N ALA A 20 -3.61 -8.01 -4.78
CA ALA A 20 -3.50 -7.28 -6.04
C ALA A 20 -2.12 -6.60 -6.18
N PHE A 21 -1.56 -6.03 -5.10
CA PHE A 21 -0.19 -5.52 -5.10
C PHE A 21 0.82 -6.57 -5.53
N ASN A 22 0.72 -7.79 -4.98
CA ASN A 22 1.65 -8.88 -5.26
C ASN A 22 1.40 -9.57 -6.63
N ARG A 23 0.22 -9.42 -7.21
CA ARG A 23 -0.06 -9.82 -8.62
C ARG A 23 0.32 -8.74 -9.64
N HIS A 24 0.77 -7.58 -9.18
CA HIS A 24 1.07 -6.40 -10.00
C HIS A 24 -0.17 -5.96 -10.83
N ASP A 25 -1.34 -6.10 -10.21
CA ASP A 25 -2.66 -5.90 -10.81
C ASP A 25 -3.17 -4.49 -10.51
N ALA A 26 -2.80 -3.53 -11.35
CA ALA A 26 -3.16 -2.11 -11.19
C ALA A 26 -4.67 -1.90 -11.02
N ASP A 27 -5.48 -2.60 -11.80
CA ASP A 27 -6.92 -2.37 -11.81
C ASP A 27 -7.56 -3.00 -10.56
N GLY A 28 -7.08 -4.18 -10.13
CA GLY A 28 -7.46 -4.79 -8.86
C GLY A 28 -7.06 -3.95 -7.63
N VAL A 29 -5.90 -3.30 -7.68
CA VAL A 29 -5.48 -2.33 -6.64
C VAL A 29 -6.43 -1.14 -6.64
N MET A 30 -6.70 -0.52 -7.81
CA MET A 30 -7.54 0.68 -7.88
C MET A 30 -9.00 0.41 -7.48
N ALA A 31 -9.51 -0.80 -7.72
CA ALA A 31 -10.83 -1.22 -7.26
C ALA A 31 -11.01 -1.19 -5.73
N CYS A 32 -9.92 -1.12 -4.96
CA CYS A 32 -9.96 -1.00 -3.50
C CYS A 32 -10.00 0.45 -3.00
N PHE A 33 -9.76 1.44 -3.88
CA PHE A 33 -9.67 2.85 -3.54
C PHE A 33 -10.88 3.64 -4.03
N THR A 34 -11.24 4.70 -3.32
CA THR A 34 -12.23 5.66 -3.84
C THR A 34 -11.68 6.39 -5.07
N PRO A 35 -12.54 6.94 -5.95
CA PRO A 35 -12.10 7.74 -7.10
C PRO A 35 -11.22 8.94 -6.69
N GLY A 36 -11.51 9.54 -5.52
CA GLY A 36 -10.82 10.69 -4.95
C GLY A 36 -9.74 10.33 -3.91
N VAL A 37 -9.19 9.11 -3.95
CA VAL A 37 -8.19 8.66 -2.98
C VAL A 37 -7.03 9.64 -2.82
N VAL A 38 -6.56 9.84 -1.59
CA VAL A 38 -5.31 10.53 -1.30
C VAL A 38 -4.28 9.54 -0.76
N PHE A 39 -3.12 9.46 -1.42
CA PHE A 39 -2.01 8.63 -0.98
C PHE A 39 -0.77 9.49 -0.68
N ASP A 40 -0.33 9.44 0.57
CA ASP A 40 0.94 10.00 1.02
C ASP A 40 2.02 8.90 0.96
N THR A 41 2.95 9.00 0.01
CA THR A 41 3.98 7.97 -0.24
C THR A 41 5.06 7.95 0.84
N ALA A 42 5.72 6.79 1.02
CA ALA A 42 6.78 6.61 2.03
C ALA A 42 8.05 7.45 1.82
N ALA A 43 8.18 8.12 0.68
CA ALA A 43 9.28 9.03 0.38
C ALA A 43 8.74 10.25 -0.38
N GLY A 44 9.44 11.37 -0.26
CA GLY A 44 9.17 12.63 -0.95
C GLY A 44 9.77 13.81 -0.17
N LEU A 45 9.71 15.00 -0.74
CA LEU A 45 10.34 16.20 -0.17
C LEU A 45 9.50 16.86 0.92
N GLU A 46 8.22 16.52 1.04
CA GLU A 46 7.30 17.10 2.00
C GLU A 46 7.31 16.30 3.30
N ALA A 47 6.83 16.88 4.40
CA ALA A 47 6.76 16.20 5.70
C ALA A 47 5.90 14.91 5.68
N HIS A 48 5.00 14.79 4.70
CA HIS A 48 4.16 13.61 4.46
C HIS A 48 4.66 12.76 3.27
N GLY A 49 5.89 12.99 2.80
CA GLY A 49 6.44 12.36 1.60
C GLY A 49 6.03 13.11 0.33
N ARG A 50 5.34 12.42 -0.60
CA ARG A 50 4.73 13.01 -1.78
C ARG A 50 3.24 12.66 -1.77
N ARG A 51 2.37 13.66 -1.90
CA ARG A 51 0.93 13.44 -1.99
C ARG A 51 0.48 13.16 -3.43
N LEU A 52 -0.28 12.09 -3.59
CA LEU A 52 -0.96 11.71 -4.83
C LEU A 52 -2.47 11.77 -4.60
N THR A 53 -3.20 12.35 -5.55
CA THR A 53 -4.67 12.49 -5.48
C THR A 53 -5.31 11.87 -6.71
N GLY A 54 -6.33 11.06 -6.50
CA GLY A 54 -7.08 10.37 -7.54
C GLY A 54 -6.44 9.05 -7.97
N GLN A 55 -7.28 8.15 -8.50
CA GLN A 55 -6.86 6.79 -8.89
C GLN A 55 -5.74 6.81 -9.95
N ASP A 56 -5.77 7.70 -10.94
CA ASP A 56 -4.76 7.73 -12.00
C ASP A 56 -3.34 8.00 -11.45
N ALA A 57 -3.20 8.98 -10.55
CA ALA A 57 -1.92 9.33 -9.95
C ALA A 57 -1.40 8.19 -9.05
N VAL A 58 -2.29 7.55 -8.29
CA VAL A 58 -1.94 6.42 -7.42
C VAL A 58 -1.57 5.18 -8.25
N ARG A 59 -2.32 4.88 -9.29
CA ARG A 59 -2.06 3.80 -10.25
C ARG A 59 -0.69 3.95 -10.89
N ALA A 60 -0.39 5.14 -11.42
CA ALA A 60 0.90 5.42 -12.04
C ALA A 60 2.08 5.19 -11.08
N ALA A 61 1.93 5.56 -9.80
CA ALA A 61 2.97 5.34 -8.80
C ALA A 61 3.22 3.85 -8.52
N PHE A 62 2.18 3.02 -8.42
CA PHE A 62 2.38 1.58 -8.21
C PHE A 62 2.96 0.89 -9.45
N VAL A 63 2.50 1.26 -10.65
CA VAL A 63 3.07 0.75 -11.92
C VAL A 63 4.55 1.10 -12.03
N ALA A 64 4.96 2.30 -11.63
CA ALA A 64 6.37 2.68 -11.60
C ALA A 64 7.18 1.78 -10.65
N VAL A 65 6.65 1.48 -9.45
CA VAL A 65 7.33 0.58 -8.50
C VAL A 65 7.50 -0.83 -9.07
N TRP A 66 6.48 -1.39 -9.72
CA TRP A 66 6.56 -2.70 -10.37
C TRP A 66 7.51 -2.72 -11.58
N THR A 67 7.60 -1.60 -12.30
CA THR A 67 8.54 -1.45 -13.42
C THR A 67 9.98 -1.39 -12.92
N ASP A 68 10.23 -0.63 -11.85
CA ASP A 68 11.56 -0.44 -11.26
C ASP A 68 12.06 -1.69 -10.50
N MET A 69 11.14 -2.46 -9.92
CA MET A 69 11.41 -3.69 -9.16
C MET A 69 10.39 -4.78 -9.54
N PRO A 70 10.60 -5.54 -10.63
CA PRO A 70 9.64 -6.54 -11.12
C PRO A 70 9.38 -7.73 -10.19
N ASP A 71 10.25 -7.95 -9.20
CA ASP A 71 10.12 -8.99 -8.17
C ASP A 71 9.57 -8.44 -6.84
N VAL A 72 9.11 -7.18 -6.83
CA VAL A 72 8.64 -6.53 -5.61
C VAL A 72 7.43 -7.24 -5.01
N ALA A 73 7.46 -7.42 -3.70
CA ALA A 73 6.40 -8.06 -2.94
C ALA A 73 6.22 -7.41 -1.56
N TRP A 74 4.99 -7.52 -1.07
CA TRP A 74 4.57 -7.15 0.27
C TRP A 74 4.08 -8.40 1.00
N THR A 75 4.84 -8.84 2.00
CA THR A 75 4.42 -9.91 2.91
C THR A 75 3.75 -9.28 4.12
N VAL A 76 2.42 -9.32 4.17
CA VAL A 76 1.64 -8.79 5.29
C VAL A 76 1.79 -9.70 6.50
N SER A 77 2.14 -9.12 7.65
CA SER A 77 2.18 -9.82 8.93
C SER A 77 0.89 -9.63 9.73
N ARG A 78 0.25 -8.46 9.62
CA ARG A 78 -0.94 -8.12 10.41
C ARG A 78 -1.77 -7.00 9.78
N HIS A 79 -3.08 -7.19 9.83
CA HIS A 79 -4.08 -6.12 9.71
C HIS A 79 -4.65 -5.79 11.09
N THR A 80 -4.81 -4.50 11.41
CA THR A 80 -5.54 -4.05 12.62
C THR A 80 -6.58 -3.01 12.21
N LEU A 81 -7.83 -3.21 12.62
CA LEU A 81 -8.94 -2.31 12.30
C LEU A 81 -9.45 -1.61 13.56
N ALA A 82 -9.87 -0.36 13.41
CA ALA A 82 -10.48 0.44 14.47
C ALA A 82 -11.46 1.44 13.84
N GLY A 83 -12.74 1.06 13.79
CA GLY A 83 -13.78 1.84 13.12
C GLY A 83 -13.44 2.06 11.64
N GLU A 84 -13.30 3.32 11.23
CA GLU A 84 -12.97 3.72 9.84
C GLU A 84 -11.48 3.77 9.54
N ARG A 85 -10.63 3.31 10.46
CA ARG A 85 -9.17 3.29 10.28
C ARG A 85 -8.66 1.86 10.29
N ALA A 86 -7.56 1.63 9.58
CA ALA A 86 -6.81 0.40 9.69
C ALA A 86 -5.31 0.62 9.54
N THR A 87 -4.54 -0.34 10.02
CA THR A 87 -3.11 -0.49 9.73
C THR A 87 -2.85 -1.81 9.05
N SER A 88 -1.84 -1.86 8.19
CA SER A 88 -1.28 -3.10 7.66
C SER A 88 0.23 -3.08 7.82
N GLU A 89 0.75 -4.01 8.61
CA GLU A 89 2.17 -4.21 8.84
C GLU A 89 2.70 -5.22 7.83
N TRP A 90 3.85 -4.93 7.23
CA TRP A 90 4.39 -5.76 6.15
C TRP A 90 5.92 -5.71 6.07
N LEU A 91 6.49 -6.73 5.41
CA LEU A 91 7.83 -6.71 4.85
C LEU A 91 7.75 -6.40 3.34
N PHE A 92 8.45 -5.35 2.90
CA PHE A 92 8.63 -5.01 1.50
C PHE A 92 9.97 -5.53 1.01
N THR A 93 9.95 -6.35 -0.04
CA THR A 93 11.14 -6.90 -0.68
C THR A 93 11.16 -6.56 -2.15
N GLY A 94 12.34 -6.40 -2.73
CA GLY A 94 12.50 -6.27 -4.19
C GLY A 94 13.95 -6.04 -4.59
N THR A 95 14.23 -6.21 -5.88
CA THR A 95 15.55 -6.04 -6.48
C THR A 95 15.52 -4.85 -7.44
N ARG A 96 16.38 -3.87 -7.18
CA ARG A 96 16.54 -2.69 -8.04
C ARG A 96 17.27 -3.05 -9.34
N ALA A 97 17.14 -2.19 -10.34
CA ALA A 97 17.83 -2.35 -11.63
C ALA A 97 19.37 -2.45 -11.52
N ASP A 98 19.97 -1.89 -10.46
CA ASP A 98 21.40 -2.01 -10.17
C ASP A 98 21.81 -3.31 -9.45
N GLY A 99 20.86 -4.22 -9.21
CA GLY A 99 21.03 -5.48 -8.49
C GLY A 99 20.93 -5.36 -6.97
N GLY A 100 20.79 -4.15 -6.42
CA GLY A 100 20.66 -3.93 -4.99
C GLY A 100 19.34 -4.49 -4.43
N ARG A 101 19.42 -5.24 -3.33
CA ARG A 101 18.23 -5.80 -2.65
C ARG A 101 17.69 -4.86 -1.58
N VAL A 102 16.37 -4.69 -1.61
CA VAL A 102 15.61 -4.01 -0.57
C VAL A 102 14.87 -5.07 0.25
N ALA A 103 14.94 -4.96 1.57
CA ALA A 103 14.14 -5.74 2.50
C ALA A 103 13.89 -4.89 3.75
N VAL A 104 12.70 -4.31 3.86
CA VAL A 104 12.35 -3.34 4.91
C VAL A 104 10.95 -3.58 5.45
N GLU A 105 10.82 -3.49 6.77
CA GLU A 105 9.53 -3.47 7.43
C GLU A 105 8.87 -2.10 7.24
N GLY A 106 7.55 -2.12 7.15
CA GLY A 106 6.74 -0.92 7.05
C GLY A 106 5.33 -1.12 7.54
N VAL A 107 4.59 -0.02 7.50
CA VAL A 107 3.18 0.02 7.85
C VAL A 107 2.46 0.98 6.90
N ASP A 108 1.31 0.54 6.42
CA ASP A 108 0.34 1.42 5.76
C ASP A 108 -0.75 1.81 6.76
N LEU A 109 -1.07 3.11 6.82
CA LEU A 109 -2.20 3.66 7.56
C LEU A 109 -3.34 3.95 6.56
N PHE A 110 -4.54 3.45 6.87
CA PHE A 110 -5.71 3.57 6.01
C PHE A 110 -6.84 4.32 6.69
N VAL A 111 -7.61 5.07 5.89
CA VAL A 111 -8.93 5.59 6.25
C VAL A 111 -9.92 5.13 5.19
N PHE A 112 -11.03 4.55 5.63
CA PHE A 112 -12.10 4.08 4.76
C PHE A 112 -13.18 5.15 4.59
N GLU A 113 -13.83 5.16 3.42
CA GLU A 113 -15.09 5.84 3.17
C GLU A 113 -16.05 4.80 2.61
N GLY A 114 -17.07 4.45 3.40
CA GLY A 114 -17.88 3.27 3.14
C GLY A 114 -17.03 1.99 3.14
N GLY A 115 -17.09 1.27 2.01
CA GLY A 115 -16.36 0.01 1.78
C GLY A 115 -15.06 0.14 0.98
N LEU A 116 -14.59 1.37 0.72
CA LEU A 116 -13.37 1.64 -0.05
C LEU A 116 -12.37 2.45 0.77
N ILE A 117 -11.10 2.44 0.33
CA ILE A 117 -10.03 3.22 0.96
C ILE A 117 -10.02 4.63 0.37
N ALA A 118 -10.26 5.64 1.19
CA ALA A 118 -10.20 7.05 0.80
C ALA A 118 -8.83 7.68 1.06
N ARG A 119 -8.08 7.17 2.06
CA ARG A 119 -6.71 7.62 2.32
C ARG A 119 -5.77 6.47 2.62
N LYS A 120 -4.55 6.61 2.13
CA LYS A 120 -3.40 5.76 2.44
C LYS A 120 -2.22 6.65 2.84
N SER A 121 -1.46 6.25 3.86
CA SER A 121 -0.13 6.82 4.12
C SER A 121 0.83 5.67 4.42
N ALA A 122 1.94 5.62 3.70
CA ALA A 122 2.92 4.53 3.82
C ALA A 122 4.13 4.99 4.62
N PHE A 123 4.59 4.16 5.55
CA PHE A 123 5.81 4.35 6.32
C PHE A 123 6.67 3.09 6.20
N ARG A 124 7.99 3.25 6.15
CA ARG A 124 8.92 2.12 6.17
C ARG A 124 10.22 2.50 6.83
N LYS A 125 10.95 1.51 7.34
CA LYS A 125 12.31 1.72 7.84
C LYS A 125 13.20 2.24 6.71
N ASP A 126 13.99 3.26 7.03
CA ASP A 126 15.10 3.66 6.17
C ASP A 126 16.28 2.72 6.46
N ARG A 127 16.46 1.74 5.59
CA ARG A 127 17.53 0.75 5.69
C ARG A 127 18.38 0.86 4.43
N PRO A 128 19.71 0.95 4.56
CA PRO A 128 20.60 0.88 3.42
C PRO A 128 20.31 -0.33 2.53
N VAL A 129 20.43 -0.13 1.21
CA VAL A 129 20.32 -1.20 0.22
C VAL A 129 21.39 -2.25 0.50
N GLN A 130 21.01 -3.51 0.44
CA GLN A 130 21.94 -4.62 0.62
C GLN A 130 22.57 -5.00 -0.73
N ALA A 131 23.83 -5.39 -0.69
CA ALA A 131 24.45 -6.06 -1.83
C ALA A 131 23.69 -7.37 -2.15
N ALA A 132 23.71 -7.74 -3.43
CA ALA A 132 23.14 -9.00 -3.92
C ALA A 132 23.82 -10.23 -3.31
#